data_AF-Q95L63-F1
#
_entry.id   AF-Q95L63-F1
#
_cell.length_a   1.000
_cell.length_b   1.000
_cell.length_c   1.000
_cell.angle_alpha   90.00
_cell.angle_beta   90.00
_cell.angle_gamma   90.00
#
_symmetry.space_group_name_H-M   'P 1'
#
loop_
_entity.id
_entity.type
_entity.pdbx_description
1 polymer ?
#
loop_
_entity_poly.entity_id
_entity_poly.type
_entity_poly.pdbx_seq_one_letter_code
_entity_poly.pdbx_strand_id
1 'polypeptide(L)'
;KIPEGEAVTAAEFRIYKDYIRERFDNETFRIRVYQVLQEHLGRESDLFLLDSRTLWASEEGWLVFDITATSNHWVVNPRHNLGLQLSVETLDGQSINPKLAGLVGRHGPQHKQPFMVAFFKATEVHLRSVRSTGGKQRSQNRSKAPKNQEALRVANVAENSSSDQRQACKKHELYVSFRDLGWQDWIIAPEGYAAYYCEGECAFPL
;
A
#
# COMPACT_ATOMS: atom_id res chain seq x y z
N LYS A 1 -0.25 -19.47 -3.13
CA LYS A 1 -1.70 -19.67 -2.88
C LYS A 1 -2.03 -18.83 -1.65
N ILE A 2 -3.04 -17.97 -1.74
CA ILE A 2 -3.43 -17.09 -0.62
C ILE A 2 -4.09 -17.98 0.44
N PRO A 3 -3.75 -17.83 1.74
CA PRO A 3 -4.38 -18.61 2.81
C PRO A 3 -5.90 -18.41 2.86
N GLU A 4 -6.63 -19.48 3.18
CA GLU A 4 -8.08 -19.42 3.31
C GLU A 4 -8.47 -18.49 4.48
N GLY A 5 -9.32 -17.51 4.22
CA GLY A 5 -9.77 -16.51 5.20
C GLY A 5 -9.03 -15.16 5.17
N GLU A 6 -7.97 -15.03 4.36
CA GLU A 6 -7.26 -13.75 4.19
C GLU A 6 -7.77 -12.99 2.96
N ALA A 7 -8.00 -11.68 3.12
CA ALA A 7 -8.37 -10.78 2.03
C ALA A 7 -7.15 -9.97 1.55
N VAL A 8 -7.07 -9.73 0.25
CA VAL A 8 -6.03 -8.87 -0.34
C VAL A 8 -6.33 -7.42 0.07
N THR A 9 -5.44 -6.81 0.85
CA THR A 9 -5.55 -5.40 1.24
C THR A 9 -4.98 -4.47 0.18
N ALA A 10 -3.93 -4.91 -0.52
CA ALA A 10 -3.33 -4.21 -1.63
C ALA A 10 -2.60 -5.20 -2.54
N ALA A 11 -2.49 -4.89 -3.82
CA ALA A 11 -1.64 -5.63 -4.74
C ALA A 11 -1.02 -4.71 -5.79
N GLU A 12 0.25 -4.97 -6.08
CA GLU A 12 1.08 -4.20 -7.00
C GLU A 12 1.64 -5.11 -8.08
N PHE A 13 1.57 -4.65 -9.33
CA PHE A 13 2.33 -5.21 -10.44
C PHE A 13 3.60 -4.38 -10.63
N ARG A 14 4.76 -5.05 -10.64
CA ARG A 14 6.06 -4.42 -10.80
C ARG A 14 6.71 -4.88 -12.09
N ILE A 15 7.12 -3.93 -12.92
CA ILE A 15 7.83 -4.17 -14.19
C ILE A 15 9.02 -3.23 -14.30
N TYR A 16 10.16 -3.76 -14.76
CA TYR A 16 11.36 -2.95 -14.95
C TYR A 16 11.34 -2.25 -16.30
N LYS A 17 11.76 -0.99 -16.32
CA LYS A 17 12.02 -0.22 -17.53
C LYS A 17 13.52 0.05 -17.64
N ASP A 18 14.15 -0.46 -18.69
CA ASP A 18 15.52 -0.10 -19.07
C ASP A 18 15.57 1.30 -19.72
N TYR A 19 16.73 1.95 -19.57
CA TYR A 19 17.06 3.12 -20.37
C TYR A 19 17.26 2.73 -21.84
N ILE A 20 16.66 3.49 -22.77
CA ILE A 20 16.88 3.30 -24.20
C ILE A 20 17.61 4.50 -24.73
N ARG A 21 18.86 4.30 -25.13
CA ARG A 21 19.66 5.33 -25.78
C ARG A 21 19.03 5.80 -27.09
N GLU A 22 19.03 7.12 -27.29
CA GLU A 22 19.00 7.83 -28.59
C GLU A 22 17.71 7.73 -29.41
N ARG A 23 16.70 6.97 -28.96
CA ARG A 23 15.47 6.77 -29.73
C ARG A 23 14.34 7.72 -29.33
N PHE A 24 14.27 8.05 -28.05
CA PHE A 24 13.12 8.70 -27.45
C PHE A 24 13.53 9.70 -26.35
N ASP A 25 14.78 10.19 -26.32
CA ASP A 25 15.34 10.89 -25.15
C ASP A 25 14.52 12.11 -24.67
N ASN A 26 13.75 12.74 -25.57
CA ASN A 26 12.87 13.89 -25.28
C ASN A 26 11.37 13.54 -25.29
N GLU A 27 11.01 12.27 -25.43
CA GLU A 27 9.63 11.82 -25.43
C GLU A 27 9.13 11.53 -24.02
N THR A 28 7.83 11.70 -23.83
CA THR A 28 7.14 11.29 -22.62
C THR A 28 6.22 10.12 -22.94
N PHE A 29 6.38 9.04 -22.19
CA PHE A 29 5.56 7.85 -22.31
C PHE A 29 4.41 7.89 -21.31
N ARG A 30 3.24 7.46 -21.76
CA ARG A 30 2.11 7.09 -20.92
C ARG A 30 1.93 5.57 -20.99
N ILE A 31 2.21 4.91 -19.88
CA ILE A 31 2.14 3.46 -19.73
C ILE A 31 0.87 3.13 -18.97
N ARG A 32 0.04 2.25 -19.52
CA ARG A 32 -1.21 1.80 -18.91
C ARG A 32 -1.22 0.29 -18.72
N VAL A 33 -1.78 -0.14 -17.60
CA VAL A 33 -2.01 -1.56 -17.30
C VAL A 33 -3.51 -1.82 -17.26
N TYR A 34 -3.93 -2.87 -17.96
CA TYR A 34 -5.32 -3.27 -18.07
C TYR A 34 -5.50 -4.71 -17.58
N GLN A 35 -6.66 -4.99 -17.00
CA GLN A 35 -7.17 -6.34 -16.87
C GLN A 35 -7.81 -6.76 -18.20
N VAL A 36 -7.49 -7.96 -18.68
CA VAL A 36 -8.19 -8.58 -19.79
C VAL A 36 -9.50 -9.19 -19.26
N LEU A 37 -10.65 -8.70 -19.73
CA LEU A 37 -11.97 -9.16 -19.32
C LEU A 37 -12.46 -10.32 -20.19
N GLN A 38 -12.25 -10.19 -21.50
CA GLN A 38 -12.66 -11.18 -22.48
C GLN A 38 -11.75 -11.12 -23.71
N GLU A 39 -11.32 -12.28 -24.19
CA GLU A 39 -10.60 -12.41 -25.44
C GLU A 39 -11.57 -12.72 -26.59
N HIS A 40 -11.35 -12.08 -27.73
CA HIS A 40 -12.16 -12.28 -28.94
C HIS A 40 -11.27 -12.77 -30.08
N LEU A 41 -11.75 -13.73 -30.87
CA LEU A 41 -11.04 -14.17 -32.08
C LEU A 41 -11.14 -13.09 -33.15
N GLY A 42 -10.00 -12.49 -33.52
CA GLY A 42 -9.92 -11.52 -34.62
C GLY A 42 -10.39 -10.09 -34.28
N ARG A 43 -10.66 -9.78 -33.01
CA ARG A 43 -10.96 -8.43 -32.51
C ARG A 43 -10.10 -8.13 -31.29
N GLU A 44 -9.92 -6.85 -30.97
CA GLU A 44 -9.33 -6.45 -29.70
C GLU A 44 -10.11 -7.01 -28.50
N SER A 45 -9.37 -7.42 -27.47
CA SER A 45 -9.92 -7.89 -26.21
C SER A 45 -10.65 -6.78 -25.48
N ASP A 46 -11.63 -7.14 -24.66
CA ASP A 46 -12.27 -6.20 -23.76
C ASP A 46 -11.33 -5.93 -22.57
N LEU A 47 -11.00 -4.66 -22.36
CA LEU A 47 -10.00 -4.23 -21.37
C LEU A 47 -10.63 -3.35 -20.30
N PHE A 48 -10.19 -3.54 -19.06
CA PHE A 48 -10.50 -2.65 -17.95
C PHE A 48 -9.21 -1.99 -17.46
N LEU A 49 -9.14 -0.66 -17.54
CA LEU A 49 -7.96 0.10 -17.10
C LEU A 49 -7.80 -0.03 -15.57
N LEU A 50 -6.61 -0.44 -15.14
CA LEU A 50 -6.27 -0.57 -13.73
C LEU A 50 -5.53 0.67 -13.23
N ASP A 51 -4.42 0.98 -13.91
CA ASP A 51 -3.53 2.07 -13.50
C ASP A 51 -2.77 2.63 -14.72
N SER A 52 -2.30 3.87 -14.60
CA SER A 52 -1.61 4.63 -15.63
C SER A 52 -0.49 5.46 -15.03
N ARG A 53 0.68 5.43 -15.67
CA ARG A 53 1.82 6.28 -15.31
C ARG A 53 2.36 7.04 -16.51
N THR A 54 2.70 8.30 -16.27
CA THR A 54 3.36 9.16 -17.26
C THR A 54 4.77 9.43 -16.77
N LEU A 55 5.77 9.13 -17.59
CA LEU A 55 7.17 9.28 -17.26
C LEU A 55 8.00 9.62 -18.51
N TRP A 56 9.19 10.19 -18.29
CA TRP A 56 10.10 10.45 -19.38
C TRP A 56 10.63 9.14 -19.96
N ALA A 57 10.78 9.08 -21.28
CA ALA A 57 11.32 7.90 -21.94
C ALA A 57 12.77 7.59 -21.52
N SER A 58 13.49 8.59 -21.02
CA SER A 58 14.84 8.47 -20.47
C SER A 58 14.90 7.95 -19.03
N GLU A 59 13.78 7.84 -18.31
CA GLU A 59 13.78 7.28 -16.95
C GLU A 59 14.05 5.77 -16.95
N GLU A 60 14.82 5.28 -15.98
CA GLU A 60 15.09 3.85 -15.75
C GLU A 60 14.62 3.45 -14.36
N GLY A 61 14.11 2.23 -14.22
CA GLY A 61 13.83 1.64 -12.92
C GLY A 61 12.57 0.81 -12.85
N TRP A 62 12.19 0.48 -11.60
CA TRP A 62 10.97 -0.27 -11.32
C TRP A 62 9.74 0.61 -11.39
N LEU A 63 8.84 0.28 -12.31
CA LEU A 63 7.50 0.82 -12.35
C LEU A 63 6.58 -0.03 -11.49
N VAL A 64 5.68 0.62 -10.75
CA VAL A 64 4.74 -0.01 -9.83
C VAL A 64 3.34 0.42 -10.22
N PHE A 65 2.45 -0.54 -10.46
CA PHE A 65 1.07 -0.31 -10.84
C PHE A 65 0.13 -0.94 -9.82
N ASP A 66 -0.90 -0.21 -9.41
CA ASP A 66 -1.96 -0.75 -8.55
C ASP A 66 -2.83 -1.73 -9.34
N ILE A 67 -2.93 -2.96 -8.84
CA ILE A 67 -3.79 -4.01 -9.40
C ILE A 67 -4.68 -4.64 -8.32
N THR A 68 -4.94 -3.92 -7.23
CA THR A 68 -5.67 -4.38 -6.04
C THR A 68 -7.07 -4.87 -6.40
N ALA A 69 -7.80 -4.12 -7.23
CA ALA A 69 -9.15 -4.47 -7.66
C ALA A 69 -9.19 -5.81 -8.41
N THR A 70 -8.33 -5.97 -9.41
CA THR A 70 -8.23 -7.19 -10.21
C THR A 70 -7.72 -8.38 -9.42
N SER A 71 -6.77 -8.15 -8.51
CA SER A 71 -6.25 -9.20 -7.63
C SER A 71 -7.36 -9.77 -6.74
N ASN A 72 -8.21 -8.91 -6.15
CA ASN A 72 -9.39 -9.35 -5.40
C ASN A 72 -10.37 -10.15 -6.29
N HIS A 73 -10.62 -9.69 -7.52
CA HIS A 73 -11.48 -10.41 -8.46
C HIS A 73 -10.95 -11.82 -8.80
N TRP A 74 -9.64 -11.96 -9.04
CA TRP A 74 -9.04 -13.26 -9.38
C TRP A 74 -8.99 -14.24 -8.21
N VAL A 75 -8.93 -13.75 -6.97
CA VAL A 75 -9.02 -14.61 -5.78
C VAL A 75 -10.39 -15.28 -5.69
N VAL A 76 -11.44 -14.52 -5.97
CA VAL A 76 -12.82 -15.03 -5.95
C VAL A 76 -13.11 -15.90 -7.19
N ASN A 77 -12.60 -15.48 -8.36
CA ASN A 77 -12.88 -16.11 -9.65
C ASN A 77 -11.59 -16.59 -10.36
N PRO A 78 -10.88 -17.62 -9.84
CA PRO A 78 -9.57 -18.02 -10.36
C PRO A 78 -9.62 -18.55 -11.80
N ARG A 79 -10.78 -19.06 -12.25
CA ARG A 79 -10.98 -19.53 -13.63
C ARG A 79 -11.14 -18.40 -14.65
N HIS A 80 -11.36 -17.17 -14.19
CA HIS A 80 -11.56 -15.99 -15.03
C HIS A 80 -10.35 -15.03 -14.99
N ASN A 81 -9.16 -15.57 -14.77
CA ASN A 81 -7.92 -14.81 -14.87
C ASN A 81 -7.35 -14.91 -16.29
N LEU A 82 -7.59 -13.88 -17.10
CA LEU A 82 -7.03 -13.74 -18.45
C LEU A 82 -5.74 -12.88 -18.49
N GLY A 83 -5.23 -12.49 -17.32
CA GLY A 83 -3.96 -11.77 -17.19
C GLY A 83 -4.07 -10.25 -17.36
N LEU A 84 -2.90 -9.63 -17.47
CA LEU A 84 -2.71 -8.19 -17.63
C LEU A 84 -2.22 -7.87 -19.03
N GLN A 85 -2.70 -6.76 -19.59
CA GLN A 85 -2.19 -6.18 -20.82
C GLN A 85 -1.56 -4.83 -20.51
N LEU A 86 -0.40 -4.56 -21.13
CA LEU A 86 0.26 -3.26 -21.06
C LEU A 86 0.14 -2.53 -22.39
N SER A 87 -0.12 -1.22 -22.35
CA SER A 87 0.07 -0.33 -23.49
C SER A 87 1.07 0.77 -23.15
N VAL A 88 1.82 1.21 -24.16
CA VAL A 88 2.71 2.37 -24.07
C VAL A 88 2.34 3.31 -25.21
N GLU A 89 2.10 4.57 -24.90
CA GLU A 89 1.80 5.61 -25.87
C GLU A 89 2.70 6.83 -25.64
N THR A 90 3.03 7.58 -26.70
CA THR A 90 3.52 8.95 -26.54
C THR A 90 2.39 9.88 -26.09
N LEU A 91 2.72 11.11 -25.67
CA LEU A 91 1.69 12.13 -25.38
C LEU A 91 0.84 12.48 -26.60
N ASP A 92 1.41 12.36 -27.81
CA ASP A 92 0.70 12.55 -29.07
C ASP A 92 -0.23 11.37 -29.43
N GLY A 93 -0.28 10.34 -28.59
CA GLY A 93 -1.17 9.17 -28.77
C GLY A 93 -0.61 8.10 -29.70
N GLN A 94 0.68 8.16 -30.08
CA GLN A 94 1.29 7.10 -30.87
C GLN A 94 1.57 5.88 -30.00
N SER A 95 1.01 4.73 -30.37
CA SER A 95 1.27 3.45 -29.70
C SER A 95 2.70 2.97 -29.97
N ILE A 96 3.45 2.71 -28.91
CA ILE A 96 4.82 2.19 -28.95
C ILE A 96 4.81 0.74 -28.47
N ASN A 97 5.57 -0.12 -29.14
CA ASN A 97 5.79 -1.48 -28.67
C ASN A 97 6.45 -1.45 -27.26
N PRO A 98 5.87 -2.07 -26.23
CA PRO A 98 6.39 -2.06 -24.86
C PRO A 98 7.88 -2.42 -24.74
N LYS A 99 8.35 -3.40 -25.52
CA LYS A 99 9.76 -3.82 -25.54
C LYS A 99 10.66 -2.75 -26.14
N LEU A 100 10.18 -2.05 -27.17
CA LEU A 100 10.89 -0.90 -27.76
C LEU A 100 10.85 0.35 -26.88
N ALA A 101 9.94 0.40 -25.89
CA ALA A 101 9.89 1.43 -24.85
C ALA A 101 10.70 1.04 -23.58
N GLY A 102 11.39 -0.09 -23.61
CA GLY A 102 12.37 -0.48 -22.60
C GLY A 102 11.75 -1.36 -21.50
N LEU A 103 10.49 -1.73 -21.63
CA LEU A 103 9.84 -2.61 -20.66
C LEU A 103 10.39 -4.03 -20.78
N VAL A 104 10.90 -4.53 -19.65
CA VAL A 104 11.50 -5.85 -19.54
C VAL A 104 10.41 -6.88 -19.24
N GLY A 105 10.16 -7.76 -20.21
CA GLY A 105 9.23 -8.87 -20.06
C GLY A 105 9.85 -10.12 -19.42
N ARG A 106 9.07 -11.21 -19.37
CA ARG A 106 9.48 -12.52 -18.80
C ARG A 106 10.76 -13.11 -19.39
N HIS A 107 11.09 -12.77 -20.64
CA HIS A 107 12.29 -13.27 -21.31
C HIS A 107 13.54 -12.41 -21.04
N GLY A 108 13.44 -11.37 -20.21
CA GLY A 108 14.56 -10.52 -19.81
C GLY A 108 15.41 -11.13 -18.68
N PRO A 109 16.44 -10.40 -18.22
CA PRO A 109 17.29 -10.80 -17.10
C PRO A 109 16.46 -11.14 -15.86
N GLN A 110 16.77 -12.25 -15.17
CA GLN A 110 15.96 -12.72 -14.02
C GLN A 110 15.71 -11.65 -12.97
N HIS A 111 16.71 -10.83 -12.65
CA HIS A 111 16.60 -9.76 -11.65
C HIS A 111 15.77 -8.54 -12.10
N LYS A 112 15.32 -8.51 -13.37
CA LYS A 112 14.47 -7.45 -13.96
C LYS A 112 13.11 -7.99 -14.45
N GLN A 113 12.83 -9.27 -14.24
CA GLN A 113 11.56 -9.85 -14.68
C GLN A 113 10.39 -9.30 -13.88
N PRO A 114 9.22 -9.12 -14.50
CA PRO A 114 8.06 -8.56 -13.82
C PRO A 114 7.51 -9.54 -12.79
N PHE A 115 6.99 -8.99 -11.69
CA PHE A 115 6.40 -9.77 -10.60
C PHE A 115 5.25 -9.02 -9.94
N MET A 116 4.47 -9.75 -9.15
CA MET A 116 3.38 -9.22 -8.37
C MET A 116 3.74 -9.24 -6.88
N VAL A 117 3.39 -8.19 -6.15
CA VAL A 117 3.43 -8.12 -4.69
C VAL A 117 2.01 -8.01 -4.19
N ALA A 118 1.58 -8.87 -3.28
CA ALA A 118 0.26 -8.81 -2.67
C ALA A 118 0.41 -8.70 -1.15
N PHE A 119 -0.41 -7.84 -0.56
CA PHE A 119 -0.49 -7.58 0.87
C PHE A 119 -1.79 -8.16 1.41
N PHE A 120 -1.70 -8.80 2.57
CA PHE A 120 -2.81 -9.49 3.22
C PHE A 120 -2.90 -9.04 4.67
N LYS A 121 -4.14 -8.95 5.18
CA LYS A 121 -4.36 -8.77 6.61
C LYS A 121 -4.40 -10.15 7.27
N ALA A 122 -3.33 -10.50 7.97
CA ALA A 122 -3.33 -11.67 8.83
C ALA A 122 -4.33 -11.44 9.98
N THR A 123 -5.30 -12.35 10.14
CA THR A 123 -6.30 -12.30 11.21
C THR A 123 -5.71 -12.64 12.58
N GLU A 124 -4.54 -13.27 12.64
CA GLU A 124 -3.84 -13.61 13.89
C GLU A 124 -2.42 -13.04 13.91
N VAL A 125 -2.27 -11.83 14.45
CA VAL A 125 -0.96 -11.27 14.78
C VAL A 125 -0.43 -12.03 16.00
N HIS A 126 0.39 -13.08 15.78
CA HIS A 126 1.24 -13.61 16.83
C HIS A 126 2.28 -12.54 17.20
N LEU A 127 1.90 -11.60 18.07
CA LEU A 127 2.80 -10.62 18.66
C LEU A 127 3.89 -11.41 19.40
N ARG A 128 5.06 -11.53 18.76
CA ARG A 128 6.25 -12.02 19.46
C ARG A 128 6.54 -11.01 20.55
N SER A 129 6.25 -11.39 21.80
CA SER A 129 6.66 -10.64 22.99
C SER A 129 8.12 -10.22 22.81
N VAL A 130 8.35 -8.91 22.78
CA VAL A 130 9.68 -8.32 22.75
C VAL A 130 10.41 -8.86 23.97
N ARG A 131 11.43 -9.68 23.76
CA ARG A 131 12.32 -10.10 24.85
C ARG A 131 13.05 -8.86 25.33
N SER A 132 12.53 -8.23 26.38
CA SER A 132 13.29 -7.26 27.16
C SER A 132 14.58 -7.95 27.62
N THR A 133 15.74 -7.38 27.30
CA THR A 133 17.04 -7.80 27.81
C THR A 133 17.11 -7.45 29.31
N GLY A 134 16.46 -8.28 30.14
CA GLY A 134 16.58 -8.26 31.59
C GLY A 134 17.71 -9.16 32.04
N GLY A 135 18.61 -8.61 32.86
CA GLY A 135 19.85 -9.24 33.30
C GLY A 135 19.69 -10.63 33.92
N LYS A 136 20.76 -11.42 33.77
CA LYS A 136 20.97 -12.76 34.34
C LYS A 136 20.51 -12.82 35.81
N GLN A 137 19.49 -13.64 36.09
CA GLN A 137 19.47 -14.42 37.32
C GLN A 137 19.25 -15.90 37.03
N ARG A 138 20.14 -16.67 37.64
CA ARG A 138 20.35 -18.11 37.49
C ARG A 138 19.72 -18.77 38.71
N SER A 139 18.67 -19.57 38.52
CA SER A 139 18.26 -20.60 39.49
C SER A 139 17.32 -21.62 38.85
N GLN A 140 17.30 -22.81 39.43
CA GLN A 140 17.02 -24.11 38.84
C GLN A 140 15.53 -24.54 38.85
N ASN A 141 15.23 -25.50 37.96
CA ASN A 141 14.24 -26.58 38.05
C ASN A 141 12.87 -26.32 38.70
N ARG A 142 11.81 -26.30 37.87
CA ARG A 142 10.57 -27.07 38.13
C ARG A 142 9.64 -27.20 36.91
N SER A 143 9.36 -28.45 36.55
CA SER A 143 8.12 -29.01 35.93
C SER A 143 7.27 -28.15 34.97
N LYS A 144 7.17 -28.64 33.73
CA LYS A 144 6.23 -28.23 32.66
C LYS A 144 4.77 -28.20 33.15
N ALA A 145 4.11 -27.05 32.98
CA ALA A 145 2.66 -26.87 32.94
C ALA A 145 2.29 -26.02 31.70
N PRO A 146 1.12 -26.22 31.07
CA PRO A 146 0.79 -25.59 29.80
C PRO A 146 0.43 -24.11 30.00
N LYS A 147 1.14 -23.23 29.28
CA LYS A 147 0.98 -21.77 29.29
C LYS A 147 -0.23 -21.30 28.48
N ASN A 148 -1.44 -21.69 28.88
CA ASN A 148 -2.68 -21.22 28.24
C ASN A 148 -3.43 -20.14 29.04
N GLN A 149 -2.86 -19.62 30.14
CA GLN A 149 -3.52 -18.60 30.97
C GLN A 149 -2.91 -17.18 30.86
N GLU A 150 -1.83 -16.98 30.11
CA GLU A 150 -1.22 -15.64 29.95
C GLU A 150 -1.85 -14.85 28.78
N ALA A 151 -2.31 -15.52 27.72
CA ALA A 151 -2.93 -14.86 26.56
C ALA A 151 -4.30 -14.21 26.89
N LEU A 152 -5.06 -14.81 27.82
CA LEU A 152 -6.34 -14.27 28.29
C LEU A 152 -6.17 -13.05 29.20
N ARG A 153 -4.99 -12.86 29.80
CA ARG A 153 -4.73 -11.69 30.65
C ARG A 153 -4.44 -10.43 29.82
N VAL A 154 -3.80 -10.57 28.67
CA VAL A 154 -3.47 -9.41 27.79
C VAL A 154 -4.72 -8.89 27.08
N ALA A 155 -5.63 -9.76 26.67
CA ALA A 155 -6.95 -9.36 26.13
C ALA A 155 -7.79 -8.60 27.18
N ASN A 156 -7.71 -9.00 28.46
CA ASN A 156 -8.41 -8.32 29.55
C ASN A 156 -7.76 -6.99 29.99
N VAL A 157 -6.54 -6.65 29.56
CA VAL A 157 -5.95 -5.31 29.82
C VAL A 157 -6.51 -4.27 28.86
N ALA A 158 -6.87 -4.66 27.63
CA ALA A 158 -7.45 -3.74 26.65
C ALA A 158 -8.89 -3.30 26.99
N GLU A 159 -9.62 -4.10 27.78
CA GLU A 159 -11.01 -3.82 28.14
C GLU A 159 -11.19 -3.12 29.50
N ASN A 160 -10.15 -3.06 30.35
CA ASN A 160 -10.29 -2.58 31.74
C ASN A 160 -9.68 -1.20 32.04
N SER A 161 -9.34 -0.41 31.01
CA SER A 161 -8.75 0.93 31.18
C SER A 161 -9.64 2.05 30.61
N SER A 162 -10.88 2.16 31.12
CA SER A 162 -11.71 3.35 30.85
C SER A 162 -11.07 4.66 31.31
N SER A 163 -10.02 4.59 32.15
CA SER A 163 -9.17 5.72 32.56
C SER A 163 -8.07 6.08 31.55
N ASP A 164 -7.49 5.12 30.81
CA ASP A 164 -6.41 5.38 29.83
C ASP A 164 -6.93 6.05 28.56
N GLN A 165 -8.19 5.81 28.17
CA GLN A 165 -8.78 6.49 27.01
C GLN A 165 -8.87 8.02 27.19
N ARG A 166 -8.82 8.51 28.44
CA ARG A 166 -8.80 9.96 28.72
C ARG A 166 -7.42 10.60 28.47
N GLN A 167 -6.34 9.82 28.55
CA GLN A 167 -4.96 10.28 28.34
C GLN A 167 -4.41 9.88 26.96
N ALA A 168 -5.10 9.03 26.20
CA ALA A 168 -4.66 8.64 24.87
C ALA A 168 -4.56 9.83 23.91
N CYS A 169 -3.52 9.85 23.08
CA CYS A 169 -3.32 10.85 22.03
C CYS A 169 -4.54 10.93 21.11
N LYS A 170 -5.18 12.10 21.07
CA LYS A 170 -6.32 12.37 20.19
C LYS A 170 -6.32 13.80 19.72
N LYS A 171 -7.14 14.06 18.70
CA LYS A 171 -7.46 15.39 18.21
C LYS A 171 -8.42 16.08 19.20
N HIS A 172 -8.06 17.27 19.64
CA HIS A 172 -8.83 18.14 20.53
C HIS A 172 -9.34 19.35 19.76
N GLU A 173 -10.49 19.85 20.19
CA GLU A 173 -11.12 21.03 19.59
C GLU A 173 -10.37 22.31 20.01
N LEU A 174 -10.03 23.13 19.02
CA LEU A 174 -9.49 24.47 19.22
C LEU A 174 -10.02 25.34 18.09
N TYR A 175 -10.76 26.38 18.44
CA TYR A 175 -11.19 27.41 17.52
C TYR A 175 -10.33 28.65 17.70
N VAL A 176 -9.75 29.13 16.61
CA VAL A 176 -8.97 30.37 16.60
C VAL A 176 -9.87 31.48 16.10
N SER A 177 -10.24 32.38 17.00
CA SER A 177 -10.93 33.63 16.69
C SER A 177 -9.89 34.71 16.41
N PHE A 178 -9.93 35.32 15.22
CA PHE A 178 -9.02 36.43 14.93
C PHE A 178 -9.37 37.69 15.71
N ARG A 179 -10.62 37.82 16.15
CA ARG A 179 -11.03 38.85 17.09
C ARG A 179 -10.33 38.68 18.45
N ASP A 180 -10.23 37.46 18.95
CA ASP A 180 -9.60 37.19 20.27
C ASP A 180 -8.09 37.41 20.23
N LEU A 181 -7.48 37.29 19.03
CA LEU A 181 -6.09 37.60 18.77
C LEU A 181 -5.82 39.09 18.49
N GLY A 182 -6.86 39.94 18.43
CA GLY A 182 -6.73 41.34 18.05
C GLY A 182 -6.34 41.55 16.59
N TRP A 183 -6.67 40.59 15.74
CA TRP A 183 -6.26 40.47 14.34
C TRP A 183 -7.37 40.78 13.34
N GLN A 184 -8.54 41.18 13.82
CA GLN A 184 -9.71 41.51 12.99
C GLN A 184 -9.46 42.68 12.01
N ASP A 185 -8.48 43.53 12.29
CA ASP A 185 -8.21 44.71 11.45
C ASP A 185 -7.33 44.37 10.22
N TRP A 186 -6.63 43.23 10.23
CA TRP A 186 -5.80 42.78 9.10
C TRP A 186 -6.29 41.50 8.43
N ILE A 187 -7.03 40.65 9.16
CA ILE A 187 -7.73 39.49 8.58
C ILE A 187 -9.22 39.82 8.45
N ILE A 188 -9.64 40.06 7.20
CA ILE A 188 -11.00 40.50 6.87
C ILE A 188 -12.01 39.32 6.88
N ALA A 189 -11.56 38.12 6.50
CA ALA A 189 -12.35 36.89 6.56
C ALA A 189 -11.43 35.66 6.46
N PRO A 190 -11.82 34.50 7.05
CA PRO A 190 -12.99 34.29 7.92
C PRO A 190 -12.80 34.96 9.29
N GLU A 191 -13.82 35.03 10.14
CA GLU A 191 -13.70 35.59 11.52
C GLU A 191 -12.86 34.69 12.46
N GLY A 192 -12.73 33.43 12.08
CA GLY A 192 -11.92 32.44 12.75
C GLY A 192 -11.97 31.10 12.02
N TYR A 193 -11.23 30.12 12.54
CA TYR A 193 -11.22 28.77 11.98
C TYR A 193 -10.97 27.71 13.05
N ALA A 194 -11.42 26.48 12.79
CA ALA A 194 -11.13 25.34 13.66
C ALA A 194 -9.71 24.83 13.41
N ALA A 195 -8.77 25.25 14.25
CA ALA A 195 -7.36 24.88 14.15
C ALA A 195 -7.10 23.46 14.67
N TYR A 196 -7.79 23.08 15.76
CA TYR A 196 -7.55 21.84 16.50
C TYR A 196 -6.11 21.69 17.02
N TYR A 197 -5.87 20.72 17.89
CA TYR A 197 -4.51 20.30 18.25
C TYR A 197 -4.51 18.83 18.70
N CYS A 198 -3.35 18.17 18.70
CA CYS A 198 -3.21 16.80 19.18
C CYS A 198 -2.55 16.80 20.56
N GLU A 199 -3.11 16.07 21.51
CA GLU A 199 -2.57 15.92 22.86
C GLU A 199 -2.94 14.55 23.43
N GLY A 200 -2.03 13.99 24.22
CA GLY A 200 -2.15 12.70 24.90
C GLY A 200 -0.97 11.77 24.62
N GLU A 201 -0.95 10.64 25.30
CA GLU A 201 0.11 9.64 25.25
C GLU A 201 -0.20 8.54 24.23
N CYS A 202 0.83 8.09 23.52
CA CYS A 202 0.78 7.00 22.56
C CYS A 202 1.45 5.76 23.18
N ALA A 203 0.66 4.78 23.62
CA ALA A 203 1.20 3.53 24.15
C ALA A 203 1.64 2.59 23.02
N PHE A 204 2.82 1.95 23.18
CA PHE A 204 3.36 0.98 22.21
C PHE A 204 2.65 -0.38 22.33
N PRO A 205 2.43 -1.15 21.23
CA PRO A 205 2.84 -0.88 19.85
C PRO A 205 1.87 0.06 19.12
N LEU A 206 2.45 1.06 18.45
CA LEU A 206 1.73 1.92 17.50
C LEU A 206 1.57 1.23 16.15
#